data_AF-A0A136LPG4-F1
#
_entry.id   AF-A0A136LPG4-F1
#
_cell.length_a   1.000
_cell.length_b   1.000
_cell.length_c   1.000
_cell.angle_alpha   90.00
_cell.angle_beta   90.00
_cell.angle_gamma   90.00
#
_symmetry.space_group_name_H-M   'P 1'
#
loop_
_entity.id
_entity.type
_entity.pdbx_description
1 polymer ?
#
loop_
_entity_poly.entity_id
_entity_poly.type
_entity_poly.pdbx_seq_one_letter_code
_entity_poly.pdbx_strand_id
1 'polypeptide(L)'
;MFFIYWGILFSTSCFANLLGLNISSAFNSAVTIYILIPILLIPQLILSGVVVKFDKLNPVIGNTATVPLVGDLMASRWAFEASMVAQYKDNKFEQQFYEYDKVMADADYKKIYFIPALETRLDFARLNHRNPDSVIHAKVAADLKLLQDEIQEELNFVGKTDFTSIDKFTPERFDSAAYDEIQNFLNALKRFYVIRYNKADESKDKVISEMTRTPELEKEFEASRNHYQNEAITELVKNTVESNRIIEKDGKLIQKIFPIYKNPDPDHMVDFNAQFYMPAKHFLNKNIDTYFFNLGVIWAMTLILMITLYFEVLRKIVDGLGNISNPIPKRM
;
A
#
# COMPACT_ATOMS: atom_id res chain seq x y z
N MET A 1 0.28 19.63 11.12
CA MET A 1 1.55 18.92 11.37
C MET A 1 1.88 18.73 12.85
N PHE A 2 2.02 19.76 13.69
CA PHE A 2 2.42 19.58 15.10
C PHE A 2 1.60 18.51 15.86
N PHE A 3 0.28 18.63 15.89
CA PHE A 3 -0.58 17.67 16.60
C PHE A 3 -0.60 16.27 15.96
N ILE A 4 -0.38 16.17 14.64
CA ILE A 4 -0.27 14.90 13.92
C ILE A 4 0.97 14.16 14.43
N TYR A 5 2.13 14.82 14.38
CA TYR A 5 3.39 14.25 14.89
C TYR A 5 3.34 13.94 16.38
N TRP A 6 2.82 14.87 17.17
CA TRP A 6 2.63 14.67 18.59
C TRP A 6 1.77 13.43 18.86
N GLY A 7 0.63 13.27 18.17
CA GLY A 7 -0.24 12.11 18.33
C GLY A 7 0.42 10.78 17.97
N ILE A 8 1.23 10.75 16.90
CA ILE A 8 2.00 9.55 16.51
C ILE A 8 3.05 9.20 17.55
N LEU A 9 3.89 10.17 17.93
CA LEU A 9 4.98 9.97 18.89
C LEU A 9 4.44 9.63 20.29
N PHE A 10 3.37 10.30 20.71
CA PHE A 10 2.68 10.02 21.97
C PHE A 10 2.14 8.58 21.99
N SER A 11 1.37 8.19 20.98
CA SER A 11 0.80 6.82 20.90
C SER A 11 1.89 5.75 20.87
N THR A 12 2.97 6.00 20.12
CA THR A 12 4.14 5.10 20.06
C THR A 12 4.84 5.00 21.43
N SER A 13 4.97 6.12 22.14
CA SER A 13 5.55 6.14 23.50
C SER A 13 4.71 5.37 24.51
N CYS A 14 3.39 5.44 24.43
CA CYS A 14 2.48 4.67 25.28
C CYS A 14 2.64 3.16 25.04
N PHE A 15 2.69 2.74 23.77
CA PHE A 15 2.98 1.35 23.40
C PHE A 15 4.34 0.89 23.95
N ALA A 16 5.40 1.67 23.72
CA ALA A 16 6.76 1.32 24.16
C ALA A 16 6.87 1.20 25.68
N ASN A 17 6.21 2.10 26.43
CA ASN A 17 6.18 2.04 27.90
C ASN A 17 5.48 0.77 28.41
N LEU A 18 4.31 0.41 27.85
CA LEU A 18 3.62 -0.82 28.25
C LEU A 18 4.39 -2.08 27.85
N LEU A 19 5.07 -2.08 26.70
CA LEU A 19 5.94 -3.18 26.30
C LEU A 19 7.09 -3.35 27.30
N GLY A 20 7.74 -2.25 27.68
CA GLY A 20 8.79 -2.25 28.71
C GLY A 20 8.31 -2.76 30.06
N LEU A 21 7.12 -2.36 30.49
CA LEU A 21 6.50 -2.85 31.74
C LEU A 21 6.19 -4.35 31.69
N ASN A 22 5.66 -4.86 30.56
CA ASN A 22 5.42 -6.30 30.40
C ASN A 22 6.73 -7.08 30.55
N ILE A 23 7.81 -6.65 29.88
CA ILE A 23 9.14 -7.29 29.98
C ILE A 23 9.67 -7.22 31.41
N SER A 24 9.62 -6.04 32.04
CA SER A 24 10.10 -5.86 33.41
C SER A 24 9.33 -6.69 34.43
N SER A 25 8.04 -6.98 34.17
CA SER A 25 7.24 -7.85 35.04
C SER A 25 7.63 -9.33 34.91
N ALA A 26 8.06 -9.75 33.72
CA ALA A 26 8.30 -11.16 33.42
C ALA A 26 9.72 -11.64 33.74
N PHE A 27 10.70 -10.74 33.79
CA PHE A 27 12.11 -11.10 34.01
C PHE A 27 12.68 -10.45 35.28
N ASN A 28 13.30 -11.26 36.14
CA ASN A 28 13.87 -10.81 37.41
C ASN A 28 15.33 -10.32 37.33
N SER A 29 15.95 -10.36 36.15
CA SER A 29 17.35 -9.97 35.94
C SER A 29 17.46 -8.76 35.01
N ALA A 30 18.07 -7.69 35.49
CA ALA A 30 18.36 -6.50 34.67
C ALA A 30 19.22 -6.84 33.44
N VAL A 31 20.14 -7.80 33.56
CA VAL A 31 20.98 -8.26 32.43
C VAL A 31 20.11 -8.88 31.33
N THR A 32 19.13 -9.71 31.69
CA THR A 32 18.22 -10.32 30.71
C THR A 32 17.38 -9.27 30.00
N ILE A 33 16.87 -8.27 30.74
CA ILE A 33 16.09 -7.18 30.17
C ILE A 33 16.93 -6.38 29.16
N TYR A 34 18.19 -6.06 29.51
CA TYR A 34 19.08 -5.31 28.61
C TYR A 34 19.44 -6.06 27.33
N ILE A 35 19.53 -7.39 27.37
CA ILE A 35 19.74 -8.22 26.16
C ILE A 35 18.47 -8.27 25.31
N LEU A 36 17.30 -8.34 25.94
CA LEU A 36 16.02 -8.52 25.26
C LEU A 36 15.56 -7.25 24.53
N ILE A 37 15.87 -6.07 25.05
CA ILE A 37 15.48 -4.79 24.43
C ILE A 37 16.00 -4.68 22.97
N PRO A 38 17.31 -4.84 22.67
CA PRO A 38 17.78 -4.86 21.29
C PRO A 38 17.13 -5.93 20.41
N ILE A 39 16.90 -7.13 20.96
CA ILE A 39 16.26 -8.25 20.23
C ILE A 39 14.82 -7.89 19.81
N LEU A 40 14.13 -7.04 20.56
CA LEU A 40 12.81 -6.53 20.18
C LEU A 40 12.87 -5.32 19.25
N LEU A 41 13.81 -4.40 19.48
CA LEU A 41 13.90 -3.15 18.72
C LEU A 41 14.46 -3.34 17.30
N ILE A 42 15.43 -4.24 17.11
CA ILE A 42 16.03 -4.46 15.78
C ILE A 42 14.97 -4.97 14.78
N PRO A 43 14.16 -6.00 15.08
CA PRO A 43 13.08 -6.43 14.18
C PRO A 43 12.07 -5.34 13.90
N GLN A 44 11.71 -4.52 14.90
CA GLN A 44 10.81 -3.38 14.70
C GLN A 44 11.38 -2.43 13.63
N LEU A 45 12.66 -2.08 13.70
CA LEU A 45 13.29 -1.20 12.71
C LEU A 45 13.38 -1.84 11.31
N ILE A 46 13.81 -3.10 11.22
CA ILE A 46 14.00 -3.79 9.94
C ILE A 46 12.66 -4.07 9.25
N LEU A 47 11.66 -4.52 10.01
CA LEU A 47 10.34 -4.91 9.52
C LEU A 47 9.34 -3.75 9.54
N SER A 48 9.81 -2.52 9.71
CA SER A 48 8.99 -1.31 9.58
C SER A 48 8.67 -0.94 8.12
N GLY A 49 9.40 -1.51 7.15
CA GLY A 49 9.33 -1.16 5.73
C GLY A 49 10.26 -0.02 5.32
N VAL A 50 10.98 0.59 6.29
CA VAL A 50 11.91 1.72 6.06
C VAL A 50 13.26 1.24 5.58
N VAL A 51 13.89 0.35 6.36
CA VAL A 51 15.26 -0.12 6.10
C VAL A 51 15.26 -1.15 4.97
N VAL A 52 14.27 -2.04 4.96
CA VAL A 52 14.11 -3.09 3.96
C VAL A 52 12.68 -3.05 3.43
N LYS A 53 12.53 -2.92 2.12
CA LYS A 53 11.22 -3.00 1.46
C LYS A 53 10.62 -4.39 1.66
N PHE A 54 9.31 -4.45 1.92
CA PHE A 54 8.59 -5.70 2.18
C PHE A 54 8.63 -6.70 1.03
N ASP A 55 8.82 -6.23 -0.20
CA ASP A 55 8.91 -7.05 -1.41
C ASP A 55 10.31 -7.60 -1.69
N LYS A 56 11.32 -7.16 -0.95
CA LYS A 56 12.69 -7.71 -0.98
C LYS A 56 12.96 -8.69 0.17
N LEU A 57 11.99 -8.87 1.07
CA LEU A 57 12.05 -9.91 2.10
C LEU A 57 11.89 -11.30 1.45
N ASN A 58 12.33 -12.34 2.15
CA ASN A 58 12.15 -13.71 1.71
C ASN A 58 10.65 -13.97 1.42
N PRO A 59 10.27 -14.60 0.29
CA PRO A 59 8.87 -14.83 -0.10
C PRO A 59 8.00 -15.51 0.97
N VAL A 60 8.58 -16.24 1.92
CA VAL A 60 7.86 -16.85 3.05
C VAL A 60 7.33 -15.81 4.04
N ILE A 61 8.02 -14.68 4.19
CA ILE A 61 7.70 -13.61 5.16
C ILE A 61 7.38 -12.26 4.50
N GLY A 62 7.74 -12.08 3.23
CA GLY A 62 7.51 -10.87 2.46
C GLY A 62 6.19 -10.90 1.69
N ASN A 63 5.82 -9.77 1.12
CA ASN A 63 4.70 -9.71 0.19
C ASN A 63 4.95 -8.59 -0.82
N THR A 64 4.69 -8.89 -2.09
CA THR A 64 4.91 -7.97 -3.20
C THR A 64 3.72 -7.01 -3.39
N ALA A 65 2.52 -7.38 -2.97
CA ALA A 65 1.31 -6.59 -3.19
C ALA A 65 0.95 -5.71 -1.98
N THR A 66 1.05 -6.27 -0.78
CA THR A 66 0.58 -5.64 0.46
C THR A 66 1.62 -5.76 1.55
N VAL A 67 1.34 -5.21 2.74
CA VAL A 67 2.25 -5.40 3.88
C VAL A 67 2.13 -6.83 4.40
N PRO A 68 3.26 -7.53 4.68
CA PRO A 68 3.21 -8.86 5.28
C PRO A 68 2.82 -8.80 6.76
N LEU A 69 2.27 -9.92 7.26
CA LEU A 69 1.84 -10.08 8.66
C LEU A 69 2.94 -9.71 9.67
N VAL A 70 4.20 -10.04 9.39
CA VAL A 70 5.32 -9.71 10.28
C VAL A 70 5.52 -8.20 10.43
N GLY A 71 5.18 -7.41 9.41
CA GLY A 71 5.17 -5.95 9.47
C GLY A 71 3.97 -5.42 10.24
N ASP A 72 2.80 -6.05 10.12
CA ASP A 72 1.57 -5.66 10.84
C ASP A 72 1.69 -5.85 12.36
N LEU A 73 2.58 -6.74 12.81
CA LEU A 73 2.92 -6.92 14.23
C LEU A 73 3.84 -5.82 14.79
N MET A 74 4.45 -5.00 13.94
CA MET A 74 5.40 -3.97 14.36
C MET A 74 4.70 -2.62 14.54
N ALA A 75 4.63 -2.13 15.78
CA ALA A 75 4.08 -0.80 16.06
C ALA A 75 4.83 0.32 15.29
N SER A 76 6.13 0.13 15.09
CA SER A 76 6.98 1.03 14.30
C SER A 76 6.55 1.15 12.83
N ARG A 77 6.08 0.07 12.20
CA ARG A 77 5.51 0.08 10.84
C ARG A 77 4.31 1.02 10.76
N TRP A 78 3.37 0.86 11.69
CA TRP A 78 2.14 1.67 11.73
C TRP A 78 2.45 3.16 11.98
N ALA A 79 3.34 3.45 12.94
CA ALA A 79 3.76 4.80 13.27
C ALA A 79 4.49 5.47 12.09
N PHE A 80 5.36 4.73 11.41
CA PHE A 80 6.12 5.24 10.28
C PHE A 80 5.21 5.55 9.08
N GLU A 81 4.33 4.63 8.70
CA GLU A 81 3.39 4.86 7.61
C GLU A 81 2.46 6.04 7.91
N ALA A 82 1.95 6.15 9.14
CA ALA A 82 1.13 7.30 9.56
C ALA A 82 1.90 8.62 9.40
N SER A 83 3.19 8.63 9.76
CA SER A 83 4.05 9.81 9.65
C SER A 83 4.30 10.20 8.21
N MET A 84 4.65 9.25 7.34
CA MET A 84 4.98 9.53 5.94
C MET A 84 3.76 9.96 5.15
N VAL A 85 2.64 9.24 5.30
CA VAL A 85 1.38 9.56 4.62
C VAL A 85 0.88 10.92 5.06
N ALA A 86 0.83 11.20 6.37
CA ALA A 86 0.33 12.48 6.86
C ALA A 86 1.27 13.64 6.51
N GLN A 87 2.59 13.45 6.60
CA GLN A 87 3.54 14.50 6.19
C GLN A 87 3.41 14.84 4.70
N TYR A 88 3.22 13.84 3.85
CA TYR A 88 3.03 14.07 2.42
C TYR A 88 1.66 14.68 2.11
N LYS A 89 0.58 14.03 2.52
CA LYS A 89 -0.78 14.38 2.11
C LYS A 89 -1.34 15.59 2.85
N ASP A 90 -1.07 15.72 4.16
CA ASP A 90 -1.77 16.68 5.02
C ASP A 90 -1.01 18.00 5.22
N ASN A 91 0.15 18.18 4.59
CA ASN A 91 0.86 19.45 4.70
C ASN A 91 0.15 20.55 3.89
N LYS A 92 0.27 21.80 4.35
CA LYS A 92 -0.52 22.91 3.81
C LYS A 92 -0.29 23.15 2.31
N PHE A 93 0.90 22.83 1.81
CA PHE A 93 1.22 22.99 0.40
C PHE A 93 0.56 21.88 -0.43
N GLU A 94 0.83 20.61 -0.09
CA GLU A 94 0.32 19.45 -0.83
C GLU A 94 -1.21 19.34 -0.79
N GLN A 95 -1.88 19.70 0.31
CA GLN A 95 -3.35 19.64 0.39
C GLN A 95 -4.06 20.42 -0.73
N GLN A 96 -3.43 21.48 -1.25
CA GLN A 96 -3.98 22.29 -2.34
C GLN A 96 -3.93 21.56 -3.69
N PHE A 97 -2.99 20.64 -3.86
CA PHE A 97 -2.70 19.97 -5.13
C PHE A 97 -3.00 18.47 -5.12
N TYR A 98 -3.18 17.87 -3.94
CA TYR A 98 -3.26 16.42 -3.75
C TYR A 98 -4.34 15.76 -4.61
N GLU A 99 -5.55 16.34 -4.69
CA GLU A 99 -6.63 15.76 -5.50
C GLU A 99 -6.35 15.85 -7.01
N TYR A 100 -5.70 16.92 -7.48
CA TYR A 100 -5.27 17.01 -8.89
C TYR A 100 -4.20 15.97 -9.19
N ASP A 101 -3.16 15.92 -8.35
CA ASP A 101 -2.07 14.97 -8.49
C ASP A 101 -2.55 13.52 -8.40
N LYS A 102 -3.56 13.25 -7.58
CA LYS A 102 -4.19 11.93 -7.48
C LYS A 102 -4.83 11.52 -8.79
N VAL A 103 -5.61 12.40 -9.42
CA VAL A 103 -6.26 12.13 -10.72
C VAL A 103 -5.21 11.97 -11.82
N MET A 104 -4.16 12.80 -11.80
CA MET A 104 -3.05 12.71 -12.75
C MET A 104 -2.29 11.39 -12.60
N ALA A 105 -1.94 11.00 -11.37
CA ALA A 105 -1.21 9.77 -11.07
C ALA A 105 -2.00 8.50 -11.44
N ASP A 106 -3.31 8.49 -11.17
CA ASP A 106 -4.24 7.43 -11.61
C ASP A 106 -4.24 7.30 -13.14
N ALA A 107 -4.46 8.41 -13.85
CA ALA A 107 -4.48 8.43 -15.31
C ALA A 107 -3.12 8.05 -15.93
N ASP A 108 -2.02 8.51 -15.34
CA ASP A 108 -0.66 8.16 -15.76
C ASP A 108 -0.39 6.67 -15.59
N TYR A 109 -0.74 6.11 -14.42
CA TYR A 109 -0.61 4.68 -14.19
C TYR A 109 -1.36 3.89 -15.26
N LYS A 110 -2.61 4.28 -15.54
CA LYS A 110 -3.46 3.59 -16.50
C LYS A 110 -2.92 3.69 -17.94
N LYS A 111 -2.51 4.88 -18.38
CA LYS A 111 -2.08 5.12 -19.76
C LYS A 111 -0.64 4.64 -20.07
N ILE A 112 0.26 4.67 -19.09
CA ILE A 112 1.70 4.36 -19.29
C ILE A 112 2.02 2.90 -18.95
N TYR A 113 1.34 2.30 -17.97
CA TYR A 113 1.70 0.96 -17.49
C TYR A 113 0.59 -0.07 -17.68
N PHE A 114 -0.62 0.23 -17.21
CA PHE A 114 -1.73 -0.72 -17.23
C PHE A 114 -2.14 -1.10 -18.65
N ILE A 115 -2.51 -0.12 -19.48
CA ILE A 115 -2.97 -0.38 -20.85
C ILE A 115 -1.88 -1.07 -21.68
N PRO A 116 -0.61 -0.61 -21.71
CA PRO A 116 0.44 -1.33 -22.42
C PRO A 116 0.68 -2.77 -21.93
N ALA A 117 0.47 -3.03 -20.63
CA ALA A 117 0.55 -4.38 -20.08
C ALA A 117 -0.59 -5.29 -20.58
N LEU A 118 -1.79 -4.74 -20.78
CA LEU A 118 -2.91 -5.45 -21.40
C LEU A 118 -2.67 -5.66 -22.91
N GLU A 119 -2.23 -4.63 -23.63
CA GLU A 119 -1.88 -4.71 -25.06
C GLU A 119 -0.83 -5.81 -25.32
N THR A 120 0.23 -5.87 -24.50
CA THR A 120 1.28 -6.89 -24.61
C THR A 120 0.72 -8.31 -24.46
N ARG A 121 -0.25 -8.52 -23.55
CA ARG A 121 -0.90 -9.82 -23.33
C ARG A 121 -1.85 -10.17 -24.46
N LEU A 122 -2.58 -9.19 -24.95
CA LEU A 122 -3.48 -9.33 -26.08
C LEU A 122 -2.71 -9.74 -27.35
N ASP A 123 -1.57 -9.10 -27.61
CA ASP A 123 -0.67 -9.47 -28.71
C ASP A 123 -0.09 -10.87 -28.55
N PHE A 124 0.30 -11.25 -27.32
CA PHE A 124 0.76 -12.60 -27.03
C PHE A 124 -0.32 -13.65 -27.32
N ALA A 125 -1.56 -13.40 -26.88
CA ALA A 125 -2.70 -14.27 -27.16
C ALA A 125 -2.97 -14.38 -28.67
N ARG A 126 -2.93 -13.26 -29.41
CA ARG A 126 -3.09 -13.26 -30.87
C ARG A 126 -2.07 -14.14 -31.58
N LEU A 127 -0.81 -14.05 -31.19
CA LEU A 127 0.25 -14.84 -31.82
C LEU A 127 0.19 -16.33 -31.46
N ASN A 128 -0.33 -16.69 -30.28
CA ASN A 128 -0.19 -18.03 -29.72
C ASN A 128 -1.49 -18.81 -29.49
N HIS A 129 -2.67 -18.24 -29.74
CA HIS A 129 -3.96 -18.91 -29.49
C HIS A 129 -4.15 -20.24 -30.25
N ARG A 130 -3.42 -20.48 -31.34
CA ARG A 130 -3.43 -21.76 -32.11
C ARG A 130 -2.21 -22.64 -31.86
N ASN A 131 -1.36 -22.29 -30.90
CA ASN A 131 -0.15 -23.03 -30.63
C ASN A 131 -0.50 -24.37 -29.94
N PRO A 132 -0.06 -25.52 -30.47
CA PRO A 132 -0.36 -26.83 -29.90
C PRO A 132 0.40 -27.14 -28.59
N ASP A 133 1.39 -26.31 -28.22
CA ASP A 133 2.13 -26.46 -26.97
C ASP A 133 1.22 -26.21 -25.75
N SER A 134 1.14 -27.19 -24.85
CA SER A 134 0.26 -27.15 -23.68
C SER A 134 0.63 -26.06 -22.67
N VAL A 135 1.91 -25.71 -22.54
CA VAL A 135 2.38 -24.65 -21.64
C VAL A 135 1.98 -23.29 -22.20
N ILE A 136 2.15 -23.11 -23.51
CA ILE A 136 1.77 -21.87 -24.20
C ILE A 136 0.25 -21.70 -24.17
N HIS A 137 -0.50 -22.77 -24.44
CA HIS A 137 -1.96 -22.74 -24.39
C HIS A 137 -2.48 -22.39 -22.98
N ALA A 138 -1.87 -22.94 -21.92
CA ALA A 138 -2.23 -22.59 -20.55
C ALA A 138 -1.95 -21.11 -20.23
N LYS A 139 -0.83 -20.57 -20.72
CA LYS A 139 -0.49 -19.15 -20.58
C LYS A 139 -1.48 -18.25 -21.33
N VAL A 140 -1.86 -18.60 -22.56
CA VAL A 140 -2.87 -17.85 -23.32
C VAL A 140 -4.21 -17.82 -22.59
N ALA A 141 -4.64 -18.96 -22.03
CA ALA A 141 -5.87 -19.03 -21.24
C ALA A 141 -5.80 -18.13 -19.99
N ALA A 142 -4.66 -18.11 -19.30
CA ALA A 142 -4.44 -17.23 -18.15
C ALA A 142 -4.43 -15.74 -18.54
N ASP A 143 -3.71 -15.38 -19.62
CA ASP A 143 -3.63 -14.01 -20.13
C ASP A 143 -5.02 -13.50 -20.58
N LEU A 144 -5.82 -14.34 -21.25
CA LEU A 144 -7.19 -13.99 -21.66
C LEU A 144 -8.12 -13.82 -20.47
N LYS A 145 -8.00 -14.66 -19.45
CA LYS A 145 -8.78 -14.51 -18.21
C LYS A 145 -8.43 -13.22 -17.47
N LEU A 146 -7.14 -12.92 -17.32
CA LEU A 146 -6.68 -11.66 -16.72
C LEU A 146 -7.23 -10.45 -17.51
N LEU A 147 -7.13 -10.48 -18.84
CA LEU A 147 -7.69 -9.42 -19.68
C LEU A 147 -9.19 -9.24 -19.45
N GLN A 148 -9.94 -10.34 -19.33
CA GLN A 148 -11.37 -10.31 -19.07
C GLN A 148 -11.68 -9.64 -17.72
N ASP A 149 -11.01 -10.09 -16.65
CA ASP A 149 -11.24 -9.60 -15.29
C ASP A 149 -10.89 -8.10 -15.19
N GLU A 150 -9.71 -7.70 -15.67
CA GLU A 150 -9.24 -6.31 -15.62
C GLU A 150 -10.08 -5.36 -16.49
N ILE A 151 -10.50 -5.78 -17.69
CA ILE A 151 -11.38 -4.97 -18.55
C ILE A 151 -12.78 -4.84 -17.91
N GLN A 152 -13.28 -5.91 -17.29
CA GLN A 152 -14.58 -5.88 -16.62
C GLN A 152 -14.59 -4.92 -15.43
N GLU A 153 -13.51 -4.89 -14.64
CA GLU A 153 -13.32 -3.93 -13.55
C GLU A 153 -13.28 -2.50 -14.10
N GLU A 154 -12.53 -2.25 -15.17
CA GLU A 154 -12.47 -0.91 -15.78
C GLU A 154 -13.81 -0.43 -16.34
N LEU A 155 -14.57 -1.32 -16.99
CA LEU A 155 -15.89 -1.00 -17.51
C LEU A 155 -16.88 -0.60 -16.41
N ASN A 156 -16.74 -1.13 -15.19
CA ASN A 156 -17.55 -0.70 -14.05
C ASN A 156 -17.23 0.75 -13.64
N PHE A 157 -15.99 1.20 -13.86
CA PHE A 157 -15.55 2.55 -13.53
C PHE A 157 -15.87 3.57 -14.63
N VAL A 158 -15.54 3.28 -15.90
CA VAL A 158 -15.77 4.22 -17.01
C VAL A 158 -17.23 4.24 -17.51
N GLY A 159 -18.02 3.26 -17.07
CA GLY A 159 -19.39 3.04 -17.53
C GLY A 159 -19.43 2.02 -18.66
N LYS A 160 -20.51 1.22 -18.70
CA LYS A 160 -20.73 0.22 -19.76
C LYS A 160 -20.89 0.93 -21.10
N THR A 161 -19.84 0.91 -21.91
CA THR A 161 -19.92 1.11 -23.35
C THR A 161 -20.50 -0.14 -24.01
N ASP A 162 -20.80 -0.07 -25.32
CA ASP A 162 -21.30 -1.17 -26.15
C ASP A 162 -20.29 -2.34 -26.33
N PHE A 163 -19.44 -2.59 -25.34
CA PHE A 163 -18.46 -3.67 -25.34
C PHE A 163 -19.19 -5.01 -25.11
N THR A 164 -19.57 -5.65 -26.21
CA THR A 164 -20.39 -6.87 -26.21
C THR A 164 -19.59 -8.17 -26.15
N SER A 165 -18.27 -8.13 -26.34
CA SER A 165 -17.45 -9.35 -26.51
C SER A 165 -16.73 -9.85 -25.25
N ILE A 166 -17.14 -9.46 -24.04
CA ILE A 166 -16.57 -9.99 -22.77
C ILE A 166 -16.67 -11.51 -22.70
N ASP A 167 -17.69 -12.11 -23.31
CA ASP A 167 -17.91 -13.57 -23.31
C ASP A 167 -17.04 -14.33 -24.34
N LYS A 168 -16.24 -13.62 -25.15
CA LYS A 168 -15.34 -14.21 -26.16
C LYS A 168 -13.90 -14.41 -25.66
N PHE A 169 -13.63 -14.09 -24.40
CA PHE A 169 -12.30 -14.19 -23.77
C PHE A 169 -11.94 -15.63 -23.37
N THR A 170 -12.17 -16.60 -24.26
CA THR A 170 -11.67 -17.98 -24.09
C THR A 170 -10.80 -18.36 -25.28
N PRO A 171 -9.76 -19.20 -25.10
CA PRO A 171 -8.88 -19.61 -26.20
C PRO A 171 -9.62 -20.15 -27.42
N GLU A 172 -10.77 -20.80 -27.20
CA GLU A 172 -11.58 -21.44 -28.25
C GLU A 172 -12.42 -20.43 -29.05
N ARG A 173 -12.74 -19.28 -28.46
CA ARG A 173 -13.60 -18.23 -29.05
C ARG A 173 -12.84 -16.99 -29.47
N PHE A 174 -11.56 -16.89 -29.09
CA PHE A 174 -10.70 -15.78 -29.45
C PHE A 174 -10.35 -15.84 -30.94
N ASP A 175 -10.78 -14.82 -31.68
CA ASP A 175 -10.53 -14.66 -33.11
C ASP A 175 -10.00 -13.25 -33.43
N SER A 176 -9.73 -12.99 -34.71
CA SER A 176 -9.24 -11.69 -35.16
C SER A 176 -10.24 -10.55 -34.90
N ALA A 177 -11.54 -10.83 -34.94
CA ALA A 177 -12.57 -9.82 -34.68
C ALA A 177 -12.61 -9.43 -33.19
N ALA A 178 -12.49 -10.41 -32.29
CA ALA A 178 -12.37 -10.17 -30.86
C ALA A 178 -11.09 -9.38 -30.52
N TYR A 179 -9.96 -9.71 -31.15
CA TYR A 179 -8.72 -8.92 -31.01
C TYR A 179 -8.93 -7.46 -31.41
N ASP A 180 -9.49 -7.20 -32.59
CA ASP A 180 -9.70 -5.83 -33.09
C ASP A 180 -10.67 -5.04 -32.20
N GLU A 181 -11.72 -5.68 -31.67
CA GLU A 181 -12.65 -5.06 -30.73
C GLU A 181 -11.96 -4.67 -29.42
N ILE A 182 -11.15 -5.58 -28.83
CA ILE A 182 -10.40 -5.30 -27.59
C ILE A 182 -9.37 -4.19 -27.84
N GLN A 183 -8.63 -4.25 -28.95
CA GLN A 183 -7.63 -3.24 -29.27
C GLN A 183 -8.27 -1.86 -29.47
N ASN A 184 -9.44 -1.79 -30.12
CA ASN A 184 -10.20 -0.55 -30.25
C ASN A 184 -10.68 -0.03 -28.89
N PHE A 185 -11.14 -0.91 -28.01
CA PHE A 185 -11.50 -0.56 -26.64
C PHE A 185 -10.29 0.00 -25.86
N LEU A 186 -9.15 -0.70 -25.84
CA LEU A 186 -7.94 -0.24 -25.15
C LEU A 186 -7.44 1.11 -25.70
N ASN A 187 -7.54 1.33 -27.02
CA ASN A 187 -7.23 2.62 -27.64
C ASN A 187 -8.18 3.74 -27.18
N ALA A 188 -9.49 3.46 -27.10
CA ALA A 188 -10.47 4.42 -26.59
C ALA A 188 -10.23 4.72 -25.10
N LEU A 189 -9.95 3.69 -24.30
CA LEU A 189 -9.62 3.79 -22.89
C LEU A 189 -8.35 4.63 -22.67
N LYS A 190 -7.33 4.44 -23.50
CA LYS A 190 -6.10 5.25 -23.47
C LYS A 190 -6.38 6.72 -23.73
N ARG A 191 -7.23 7.04 -24.72
CA ARG A 191 -7.66 8.42 -25.00
C ARG A 191 -8.43 9.02 -23.82
N PHE A 192 -9.32 8.24 -23.19
CA PHE A 192 -10.05 8.65 -22.01
C PHE A 192 -9.09 9.08 -20.87
N TYR A 193 -8.08 8.27 -20.55
CA TYR A 193 -7.11 8.62 -19.51
C TYR A 193 -6.21 9.79 -19.90
N VAL A 194 -5.85 9.95 -21.17
CA VAL A 194 -5.12 11.15 -21.64
C VAL A 194 -5.94 12.41 -21.39
N ILE A 195 -7.23 12.40 -21.72
CA ILE A 195 -8.13 13.54 -21.49
C ILE A 195 -8.30 13.81 -19.98
N ARG A 196 -8.48 12.75 -19.19
CA ARG A 196 -8.60 12.84 -17.72
C ARG A 196 -7.35 13.47 -17.09
N TYR A 197 -6.16 13.06 -17.53
CA TYR A 197 -4.89 13.66 -17.12
C TYR A 197 -4.85 15.14 -17.48
N ASN A 198 -5.03 15.48 -18.75
CA ASN A 198 -4.88 16.86 -19.25
C ASN A 198 -5.85 17.82 -18.56
N LYS A 199 -7.07 17.37 -18.26
CA LYS A 199 -8.06 18.19 -17.54
C LYS A 199 -7.62 18.48 -16.10
N ALA A 200 -7.05 17.49 -15.41
CA ALA A 200 -6.54 17.67 -14.05
C ALA A 200 -5.30 18.58 -14.03
N ASP A 201 -4.39 18.37 -14.99
CA ASP A 201 -3.19 19.18 -15.21
C ASP A 201 -3.55 20.65 -15.48
N GLU A 202 -4.46 20.92 -16.41
CA GLU A 202 -4.95 22.28 -16.71
C GLU A 202 -5.61 22.94 -15.48
N SER A 203 -6.33 22.16 -14.67
CA SER A 203 -6.95 22.68 -13.45
C SER A 203 -5.92 23.03 -12.40
N LYS A 204 -4.88 22.20 -12.25
CA LYS A 204 -3.75 22.45 -11.35
C LYS A 204 -2.95 23.68 -11.79
N ASP A 205 -2.66 23.80 -13.07
CA ASP A 205 -1.91 24.92 -13.65
C ASP A 205 -2.63 26.25 -13.48
N LYS A 206 -3.98 26.28 -13.55
CA LYS A 206 -4.76 27.49 -13.23
C LYS A 206 -4.52 27.96 -11.80
N VAL A 207 -4.56 27.04 -10.84
CA VAL A 207 -4.31 27.34 -9.42
C VAL A 207 -2.88 27.86 -9.24
N ILE A 208 -1.89 27.21 -9.85
CA ILE A 208 -0.49 27.64 -9.78
C ILE A 208 -0.33 29.03 -10.40
N SER A 209 -0.89 29.26 -11.59
CA SER A 209 -0.80 30.55 -12.30
C SER A 209 -1.43 31.70 -11.51
N GLU A 210 -2.53 31.45 -10.80
CA GLU A 210 -3.13 32.43 -9.89
C GLU A 210 -2.21 32.76 -8.71
N MET A 211 -1.52 31.74 -8.16
CA MET A 211 -0.57 31.86 -7.05
C MET A 211 0.80 32.40 -7.46
N THR A 212 1.12 32.50 -8.75
CA THR A 212 2.42 33.00 -9.25
C THR A 212 2.29 34.18 -10.21
N ARG A 213 1.13 34.84 -10.27
CA ARG A 213 0.83 35.91 -11.23
C ARG A 213 1.75 37.14 -11.13
N THR A 214 2.35 37.37 -9.97
CA THR A 214 3.25 38.51 -9.71
C THR A 214 4.53 38.01 -9.03
N PRO A 215 5.68 38.69 -9.20
CA PRO A 215 6.95 38.27 -8.60
C PRO A 215 6.89 38.07 -7.07
N GLU A 216 6.09 38.86 -6.36
CA GLU A 216 5.91 38.73 -4.91
C GLU A 216 5.18 37.43 -4.53
N LEU A 217 4.13 37.09 -5.28
CA LEU A 217 3.34 35.87 -5.09
C LEU A 217 4.12 34.63 -5.49
N GLU A 218 4.89 34.69 -6.58
CA GLU A 218 5.79 33.62 -6.98
C GLU A 218 6.81 33.30 -5.88
N LYS A 219 7.41 34.34 -5.28
CA LYS A 219 8.33 34.18 -4.15
C LYS A 219 7.66 33.57 -2.92
N GLU A 220 6.40 33.94 -2.63
CA GLU A 220 5.62 33.35 -1.54
C GLU A 220 5.31 31.87 -1.81
N PHE A 221 4.92 31.54 -3.04
CA PHE A 221 4.67 30.17 -3.48
C PHE A 221 5.92 29.30 -3.32
N GLU A 222 7.08 29.76 -3.78
CA GLU A 222 8.35 29.05 -3.62
C GLU A 222 8.75 28.88 -2.16
N ALA A 223 8.58 29.92 -1.33
CA ALA A 223 8.86 29.83 0.10
C ALA A 223 7.94 28.81 0.80
N SER A 224 6.66 28.79 0.43
CA SER A 224 5.68 27.81 0.91
C SER A 224 6.08 26.39 0.48
N ARG A 225 6.40 26.18 -0.80
CA ARG A 225 6.89 24.91 -1.32
C ARG A 225 8.11 24.40 -0.53
N ASN A 226 9.13 25.25 -0.39
CA ASN A 226 10.37 24.90 0.31
C ASN A 226 10.17 24.61 1.80
N HIS A 227 9.14 25.19 2.42
CA HIS A 227 8.85 24.99 3.84
C HIS A 227 8.09 23.68 4.11
N TYR A 228 7.23 23.24 3.19
CA TYR A 228 6.32 22.12 3.42
C TYR A 228 6.66 20.84 2.65
N GLN A 229 7.28 20.94 1.48
CA GLN A 229 7.65 19.76 0.69
C GLN A 229 8.96 19.13 1.15
N ASN A 230 9.05 17.81 0.98
CA ASN A 230 10.28 17.06 1.17
C ASN A 230 10.42 16.04 0.04
N GLU A 231 11.44 16.20 -0.79
CA GLU A 231 11.65 15.37 -1.99
C GLU A 231 11.82 13.89 -1.67
N ALA A 232 12.56 13.56 -0.61
CA ALA A 232 12.79 12.17 -0.20
C ALA A 232 11.49 11.50 0.27
N ILE A 233 10.64 12.22 1.01
CA ILE A 233 9.32 11.70 1.40
C ILE A 233 8.44 11.50 0.16
N THR A 234 8.41 12.48 -0.75
CA THR A 234 7.67 12.42 -2.01
C THR A 234 8.05 11.19 -2.82
N GLU A 235 9.35 10.97 -3.04
CA GLU A 235 9.88 9.82 -3.77
C GLU A 235 9.52 8.49 -3.10
N LEU A 236 9.60 8.43 -1.77
CA LEU A 236 9.30 7.26 -0.97
C LEU A 236 7.81 6.87 -1.06
N VAL A 237 6.90 7.80 -0.83
CA VAL A 237 5.45 7.52 -0.81
C VAL A 237 4.85 7.38 -2.21
N LYS A 238 5.47 8.00 -3.24
CA LYS A 238 5.11 7.77 -4.64
C LYS A 238 5.75 6.49 -5.21
N ASN A 239 6.73 5.92 -4.50
CA ASN A 239 7.51 4.76 -4.92
C ASN A 239 8.09 4.92 -6.34
N THR A 240 8.60 6.12 -6.66
CA THR A 240 9.12 6.48 -8.00
C THR A 240 10.50 5.91 -8.29
N VAL A 241 11.15 5.21 -7.37
CA VAL A 241 12.44 4.52 -7.62
C VAL A 241 12.26 3.10 -8.14
N GLU A 242 11.16 2.42 -7.80
CA GLU A 242 11.02 0.99 -8.12
C GLU A 242 10.92 0.74 -9.63
N SER A 243 11.79 -0.12 -10.18
CA SER A 243 11.79 -0.43 -11.61
C SER A 243 10.49 -1.10 -12.06
N ASN A 244 9.97 -2.01 -11.22
CA ASN A 244 8.74 -2.73 -11.48
C ASN A 244 7.53 -1.92 -11.01
N ARG A 245 6.93 -1.15 -11.93
CA ARG A 245 5.78 -0.25 -11.66
C ARG A 245 4.44 -0.97 -11.54
N ILE A 246 4.37 -2.14 -12.16
CA ILE A 246 3.22 -3.03 -12.20
C ILE A 246 3.73 -4.46 -12.13
N ILE A 247 3.09 -5.30 -11.33
CA ILE A 247 3.42 -6.72 -11.21
C ILE A 247 2.15 -7.54 -11.37
N GLU A 248 2.28 -8.75 -11.91
CA GLU A 248 1.18 -9.71 -11.91
C GLU A 248 1.28 -10.58 -10.65
N LYS A 249 0.17 -10.74 -9.93
CA LYS A 249 0.07 -11.64 -8.80
C LYS A 249 -1.34 -12.21 -8.73
N ASP A 250 -1.45 -13.53 -8.59
CA ASP A 250 -2.74 -14.23 -8.45
C ASP A 250 -3.75 -13.93 -9.57
N GLY A 251 -3.25 -13.69 -10.79
CA GLY A 251 -4.08 -13.36 -11.96
C GLY A 251 -4.55 -11.90 -12.03
N LYS A 252 -4.08 -11.02 -11.14
CA LYS A 252 -4.38 -9.58 -11.11
C LYS A 252 -3.14 -8.73 -11.35
N LEU A 253 -3.34 -7.54 -11.90
CA LEU A 253 -2.30 -6.52 -12.06
C LEU A 253 -2.23 -5.61 -10.82
N ILE A 254 -1.15 -5.74 -10.07
CA ILE A 254 -0.91 -4.93 -8.88
C ILE A 254 -0.08 -3.70 -9.24
N GLN A 255 -0.70 -2.52 -9.07
CA GLN A 255 -0.03 -1.22 -9.13
C GLN A 255 1.00 -1.06 -8.01
N LYS A 256 2.28 -0.84 -8.35
CA LYS A 256 3.36 -0.59 -7.37
C LYS A 256 3.74 0.88 -7.27
N ILE A 257 3.53 1.65 -8.34
CA ILE A 257 3.80 3.09 -8.39
C ILE A 257 2.61 3.88 -7.81
N PHE A 258 2.88 5.05 -7.24
CA PHE A 258 1.88 5.98 -6.72
C PHE A 258 0.92 5.41 -5.64
N PRO A 259 1.40 4.62 -4.65
CA PRO A 259 0.49 4.07 -3.63
C PRO A 259 -0.22 5.16 -2.84
N ILE A 260 0.44 6.31 -2.60
CA ILE A 260 -0.13 7.46 -1.91
C ILE A 260 -1.37 8.07 -2.58
N TYR A 261 -1.60 7.77 -3.86
CA TYR A 261 -2.76 8.23 -4.61
C TYR A 261 -3.79 7.13 -4.88
N LYS A 262 -3.47 5.88 -4.54
CA LYS A 262 -4.33 4.73 -4.77
C LYS A 262 -5.50 4.73 -3.78
N ASN A 263 -6.71 4.50 -4.28
CA ASN A 263 -7.88 4.26 -3.43
C ASN A 263 -7.86 2.82 -2.90
N PRO A 264 -8.40 2.55 -1.69
CA PRO A 264 -8.65 1.19 -1.23
C PRO A 264 -9.54 0.44 -2.23
N ASP A 265 -9.13 -0.78 -2.56
CA ASP A 265 -9.85 -1.70 -3.44
C ASP A 265 -10.11 -3.00 -2.65
N PRO A 266 -11.18 -3.03 -1.84
CA PRO A 266 -11.39 -4.08 -0.86
C PRO A 266 -12.06 -5.32 -1.47
N ASP A 267 -11.49 -6.50 -1.21
CA ASP A 267 -12.15 -7.77 -1.58
C ASP A 267 -13.30 -8.11 -0.61
N HIS A 268 -13.25 -7.61 0.63
CA HIS A 268 -14.25 -7.88 1.67
C HIS A 268 -14.38 -6.76 2.72
N MET A 269 -15.41 -6.84 3.57
CA MET A 269 -15.77 -5.80 4.56
C MET A 269 -14.64 -5.36 5.50
N VAL A 270 -13.68 -6.24 5.81
CA VAL A 270 -12.57 -5.96 6.75
C VAL A 270 -11.24 -6.16 6.02
N ASP A 271 -10.94 -5.30 5.05
CA ASP A 271 -9.72 -5.37 4.24
C ASP A 271 -8.74 -4.23 4.52
N PHE A 272 -8.03 -4.34 5.64
CA PHE A 272 -7.00 -3.37 6.02
C PHE A 272 -5.60 -3.76 5.55
N ASN A 273 -5.44 -4.91 4.88
CA ASN A 273 -4.18 -5.38 4.32
C ASN A 273 -3.88 -4.64 3.01
N ALA A 274 -3.78 -3.32 3.12
CA ALA A 274 -3.54 -2.43 2.01
C ALA A 274 -2.05 -2.33 1.69
N GLN A 275 -1.74 -1.86 0.48
CA GLN A 275 -0.38 -1.50 0.11
C GLN A 275 0.17 -0.41 1.04
N PHE A 276 1.48 -0.49 1.27
CA PHE A 276 2.19 0.47 2.12
C PHE A 276 2.11 1.88 1.52
N TYR A 277 1.91 2.88 2.38
CA TYR A 277 1.71 4.30 2.05
C TYR A 277 0.39 4.66 1.38
N MET A 278 -0.58 3.75 1.30
CA MET A 278 -1.92 4.14 0.85
C MET A 278 -2.53 5.22 1.76
N PRO A 279 -3.28 6.18 1.22
CA PRO A 279 -3.82 7.32 1.97
C PRO A 279 -5.01 6.96 2.85
N ALA A 280 -5.63 5.80 2.62
CA ALA A 280 -6.72 5.28 3.41
C ALA A 280 -6.64 3.75 3.52
N LYS A 281 -7.29 3.21 4.55
CA LYS A 281 -7.44 1.78 4.81
C LYS A 281 -8.93 1.43 4.82
N HIS A 282 -9.30 0.29 4.24
CA HIS A 282 -10.68 -0.15 4.25
C HIS A 282 -10.99 -0.95 5.52
N PHE A 283 -11.97 -0.51 6.29
CA PHE A 283 -12.37 -1.18 7.52
C PHE A 283 -13.86 -0.97 7.79
N LEU A 284 -14.59 -2.08 7.98
CA LEU A 284 -16.03 -2.08 8.24
C LEU A 284 -16.84 -1.30 7.18
N ASN A 285 -16.58 -1.58 5.90
CA ASN A 285 -17.24 -0.93 4.76
C ASN A 285 -17.05 0.60 4.70
N LYS A 286 -15.99 1.12 5.33
CA LYS A 286 -15.62 2.54 5.30
C LYS A 286 -14.13 2.67 5.03
N ASN A 287 -13.78 3.69 4.26
CA ASN A 287 -12.40 4.08 4.06
C ASN A 287 -12.00 5.06 5.18
N ILE A 288 -11.09 4.61 6.04
CA ILE A 288 -10.56 5.40 7.15
C ILE A 288 -9.20 5.94 6.73
N ASP A 289 -8.96 7.23 7.00
CA ASP A 289 -7.66 7.83 6.74
C ASP A 289 -6.54 7.07 7.48
N THR A 290 -5.42 6.86 6.78
CA THR A 290 -4.30 6.06 7.29
C THR A 290 -3.75 6.60 8.61
N TYR A 291 -3.76 7.91 8.85
CA TYR A 291 -3.36 8.47 10.13
C TYR A 291 -4.21 7.92 11.28
N PHE A 292 -5.53 8.02 11.19
CA PHE A 292 -6.44 7.58 12.25
C PHE A 292 -6.45 6.05 12.40
N PHE A 293 -6.43 5.32 11.28
CA PHE A 293 -6.42 3.87 11.31
C PHE A 293 -5.16 3.34 12.01
N ASN A 294 -3.99 3.83 11.62
CA ASN A 294 -2.72 3.36 12.15
C ASN A 294 -2.56 3.70 13.64
N LEU A 295 -3.01 4.88 14.08
CA LEU A 295 -3.07 5.22 15.50
C LEU A 295 -4.01 4.28 16.25
N GLY A 296 -5.19 3.97 15.68
CA GLY A 296 -6.13 3.00 16.23
C GLY A 296 -5.49 1.62 16.45
N VAL A 297 -4.69 1.13 15.49
CA VAL A 297 -3.96 -0.13 15.63
C VAL A 297 -2.93 -0.07 16.75
N ILE A 298 -2.13 1.00 16.84
CA ILE A 298 -1.16 1.18 17.94
C ILE A 298 -1.86 1.18 19.30
N TRP A 299 -3.02 1.84 19.41
CA TRP A 299 -3.82 1.84 20.63
C TRP A 299 -4.42 0.47 20.94
N ALA A 300 -4.85 -0.29 19.92
CA ALA A 300 -5.30 -1.67 20.12
C ALA A 300 -4.16 -2.56 20.65
N MET A 301 -2.95 -2.45 20.08
CA MET A 301 -1.75 -3.13 20.58
C MET A 301 -1.42 -2.71 22.03
N THR A 302 -1.54 -1.42 22.32
CA THR A 302 -1.34 -0.86 23.67
C THR A 302 -2.35 -1.42 24.66
N LEU A 303 -3.63 -1.51 24.29
CA LEU A 303 -4.67 -2.10 25.12
C LEU A 303 -4.43 -3.59 25.38
N ILE A 304 -4.01 -4.33 24.35
CA ILE A 304 -3.61 -5.74 24.51
C ILE A 304 -2.48 -5.85 25.53
N LEU A 305 -1.43 -5.03 25.41
CA LEU A 305 -0.32 -5.02 26.37
C LEU A 305 -0.74 -4.63 27.79
N MET A 306 -1.73 -3.75 27.93
CA MET A 306 -2.30 -3.38 29.23
C MET A 306 -3.01 -4.59 29.86
N ILE A 307 -3.81 -5.31 29.08
CA ILE A 307 -4.50 -6.53 29.53
C ILE A 307 -3.48 -7.62 29.89
N THR A 308 -2.46 -7.86 29.05
CA THR A 308 -1.44 -8.87 29.33
C THR A 308 -0.61 -8.55 30.57
N LEU A 309 -0.35 -7.25 30.81
CA LEU A 309 0.33 -6.79 32.03
C LEU A 309 -0.54 -7.03 33.26
N TYR A 310 -1.81 -6.63 33.22
CA TYR A 310 -2.74 -6.79 34.35
C TYR A 310 -2.87 -8.24 34.81
N PHE A 311 -2.96 -9.18 33.88
CA PHE A 311 -3.05 -10.62 34.18
C PHE A 311 -1.69 -11.31 34.34
N GLU A 312 -0.58 -10.56 34.25
CA GLU A 312 0.80 -11.05 34.28
C GLU A 312 1.03 -12.23 33.30
N VAL A 313 0.45 -12.16 32.11
CA VAL A 313 0.43 -13.27 31.14
C VAL A 313 1.86 -13.67 30.74
N LEU A 314 2.72 -12.69 30.45
CA LEU A 314 4.09 -12.95 30.04
C LEU A 314 4.90 -13.63 31.16
N ARG A 315 4.74 -13.20 32.41
CA ARG A 315 5.37 -13.84 33.58
C ARG A 315 4.94 -15.30 33.70
N LYS A 316 3.63 -15.57 33.61
CA LYS A 316 3.08 -16.94 33.68
C LYS A 316 3.65 -17.84 32.58
N ILE A 317 3.83 -17.32 31.36
CA ILE A 317 4.46 -18.07 30.25
C ILE A 317 5.92 -18.38 30.56
N VAL A 318 6.70 -17.39 31.02
CA VAL A 318 8.12 -17.56 31.35
C VAL A 318 8.32 -18.57 32.49
N ASP A 319 7.56 -18.44 33.58
CA ASP A 319 7.60 -19.36 34.71
C ASP A 319 7.15 -20.78 34.30
N GLY A 320 6.14 -20.88 33.45
CA GLY A 320 5.65 -22.15 32.90
C GLY A 320 6.71 -22.88 32.09
N LEU A 321 7.40 -22.19 31.18
CA LEU A 321 8.51 -22.75 30.40
C LEU A 321 9.70 -23.13 31.28
N GLY A 322 10.02 -22.30 32.29
CA GLY A 322 11.07 -22.61 33.27
C GLY A 322 10.81 -23.91 34.02
N ASN A 323 9.57 -24.14 34.46
CA ASN A 323 9.17 -25.37 35.16
C ASN A 323 9.19 -26.62 34.28
N ILE A 324 8.99 -26.48 32.95
CA ILE A 324 9.10 -27.60 32.00
C ILE A 324 10.58 -27.98 31.79
N SER A 325 11.49 -27.00 31.76
CA SER A 325 12.93 -27.26 31.61
C SER A 325 13.62 -27.82 32.87
N ASN A 326 13.07 -27.56 34.05
CA ASN A 326 13.59 -28.05 35.34
C ASN A 326 12.42 -28.53 36.23
N PRO A 327 12.07 -29.82 36.20
CA PRO A 327 11.06 -30.37 37.10
C PRO A 327 11.68 -30.59 38.48
N ILE A 328 12.00 -29.52 39.21
CA ILE A 328 12.36 -29.61 40.62
C ILE A 328 11.12 -29.25 41.43
N PRO A 329 10.62 -30.15 42.31
CA PRO A 329 9.43 -29.88 43.08
C PRO A 329 9.69 -28.73 44.05
N LYS A 330 8.79 -27.74 44.06
CA LYS A 330 8.74 -26.73 45.13
C LYS A 330 8.65 -27.48 46.46
N ARG A 331 9.71 -27.44 47.27
CA ARG A 331 9.63 -27.86 48.67
C ARG A 331 8.66 -26.93 49.39
N MET A 332 7.70 -27.54 50.09
CA MET A 332 6.68 -26.90 50.93
C MET A 332 7.28 -25.90 51.91
#